data_AF-A0A7Y2T8F9-F1
#
_entry.id   AF-A0A7Y2T8F9-F1
#
_cell.length_a   1.000
_cell.length_b   1.000
_cell.length_c   1.000
_cell.angle_alpha   90.00
_cell.angle_beta   90.00
_cell.angle_gamma   90.00
#
_symmetry.space_group_name_H-M   'P 1'
#
loop_
_entity.id
_entity.type
_entity.pdbx_description
1 polymer ?
#
loop_
_entity_poly.entity_id
_entity_poly.type
_entity_poly.pdbx_seq_one_letter_code
_entity_poly.pdbx_strand_id
1 'polypeptide(L)'
;MKALMTEVGGEVKEASLFVEAFDELMVYSYIDAGLKVVLGLILLVAGVGLLKKKLWGQKMSLFWAVARIVAAGVMTVVTLGPTREFQEKVGQMDGGQQEQFQQMAQGVGSVMGVVFIAVYPVLCLIFLTKKKVKDRLV
;
A
#
# COMPACT_ATOMS: atom_id res chain seq x y z
N MET A 1 32.83 12.89 31.37
CA MET A 1 32.57 13.82 30.24
C MET A 1 32.74 13.15 28.88
N LYS A 2 33.89 12.52 28.56
CA LYS A 2 34.05 11.73 27.31
C LYS A 2 33.05 10.58 27.16
N ALA A 3 32.84 9.76 28.20
CA ALA A 3 31.89 8.64 28.15
C ALA A 3 30.45 9.10 27.87
N LEU A 4 29.99 10.15 28.57
CA LEU A 4 28.70 10.81 28.32
C LEU A 4 28.57 11.38 26.91
N MET A 5 29.64 11.95 26.33
CA MET A 5 29.61 12.41 24.94
C MET A 5 29.56 11.26 23.93
N THR A 6 30.12 10.10 24.25
CA THR A 6 30.02 8.91 23.39
C THR A 6 28.63 8.27 23.47
N GLU A 7 28.01 8.25 24.65
CA GLU A 7 26.64 7.77 24.88
C GLU A 7 25.62 8.64 24.14
N VAL A 8 25.66 9.96 24.37
CA VAL A 8 24.80 10.93 23.68
C VAL A 8 25.06 10.93 22.17
N GLY A 9 26.32 10.75 21.75
CA GLY A 9 26.67 10.61 20.33
C GLY A 9 26.13 9.33 19.68
N GLY A 10 25.97 8.24 20.46
CA GLY A 10 25.36 6.99 20.03
C GLY A 10 23.85 7.13 19.86
N GLU A 11 23.16 7.64 20.87
CA GLU A 11 21.70 7.85 20.86
C GLU A 11 21.26 8.78 19.73
N VAL A 12 21.98 9.89 19.50
CA VAL A 12 21.66 10.83 18.42
C VAL A 12 21.86 10.20 17.04
N LYS A 13 22.86 9.33 16.90
CA LYS A 13 23.13 8.63 15.64
C LYS A 13 22.08 7.57 15.34
N GLU A 14 21.66 6.80 16.33
CA GLU A 14 20.56 5.83 16.20
C GLU A 14 19.22 6.51 15.88
N ALA A 15 18.92 7.62 16.57
CA ALA A 15 17.74 8.43 16.27
C ALA A 15 17.76 8.97 14.82
N SER A 16 18.91 9.46 14.34
CA SER A 16 19.05 9.96 12.96
C SER A 16 18.85 8.86 11.90
N LEU A 17 19.45 7.68 12.09
CA LEU A 17 19.32 6.54 11.16
C LEU A 17 17.91 5.95 11.14
N PHE A 18 17.20 6.07 12.27
CA PHE A 18 15.80 5.69 12.38
C PHE A 18 14.88 6.68 11.65
N VAL A 19 15.05 7.99 11.89
CA VAL A 19 14.27 9.04 11.21
C VAL A 19 14.45 8.95 9.70
N GLU A 20 15.67 8.69 9.23
CA GLU A 20 15.95 8.52 7.80
C GLU A 20 15.23 7.30 7.19
N ALA A 21 15.26 6.14 7.87
CA ALA A 21 14.54 4.95 7.42
C ALA A 21 13.00 5.12 7.48
N PHE A 22 12.50 5.87 8.47
CA PHE A 22 11.08 6.17 8.59
C PHE A 22 10.61 7.16 7.51
N ASP A 23 11.37 8.20 7.24
CA ASP A 23 11.08 9.18 6.18
C ASP A 23 11.05 8.51 4.82
N GLU A 24 11.98 7.61 4.54
CA GLU A 24 11.98 6.82 3.30
C GLU A 24 10.70 5.97 3.17
N LEU A 25 10.30 5.26 4.23
CA LEU A 25 9.05 4.48 4.27
C LEU A 25 7.81 5.37 4.05
N MET A 26 7.79 6.56 4.66
CA MET A 26 6.70 7.53 4.56
C MET A 26 6.52 8.05 3.14
N VAL A 27 7.61 8.32 2.41
CA VAL A 27 7.54 8.73 1.00
C VAL A 27 6.83 7.68 0.15
N TYR A 28 7.20 6.39 0.29
CA TYR A 28 6.52 5.31 -0.44
C TYR A 28 5.05 5.17 -0.03
N SER A 29 4.73 5.37 1.24
CA SER A 29 3.35 5.35 1.74
C SER A 29 2.49 6.48 1.13
N TYR A 30 3.03 7.69 1.01
CA TYR A 30 2.34 8.81 0.36
C TYR A 30 2.13 8.57 -1.14
N ILE A 31 3.12 7.99 -1.83
CA ILE A 31 2.99 7.60 -3.25
C ILE A 31 1.88 6.56 -3.42
N ASP A 32 1.86 5.52 -2.57
CA ASP A 32 0.82 4.49 -2.60
C ASP A 32 -0.57 5.06 -2.30
N ALA A 33 -0.69 5.97 -1.32
CA ALA A 33 -1.92 6.67 -1.01
C ALA A 33 -2.43 7.50 -2.20
N GLY A 34 -1.56 8.27 -2.85
CA GLY A 34 -1.88 9.02 -4.06
C GLY A 34 -2.36 8.11 -5.19
N LEU A 35 -1.65 6.99 -5.42
CA LEU A 35 -2.03 6.01 -6.43
C LEU A 35 -3.40 5.38 -6.15
N LYS A 36 -3.71 5.07 -4.89
CA LYS A 36 -5.03 4.56 -4.46
C LYS A 36 -6.14 5.57 -4.72
N VAL A 37 -5.91 6.85 -4.48
CA VAL A 37 -6.90 7.91 -4.75
C VAL A 37 -7.17 8.01 -6.26
N VAL A 38 -6.13 8.06 -7.09
CA VAL A 38 -6.26 8.12 -8.56
C VAL A 38 -6.99 6.89 -9.09
N LEU A 39 -6.60 5.70 -8.64
CA LEU A 39 -7.30 4.46 -8.99
C LEU A 39 -8.76 4.50 -8.50
N GLY A 40 -9.04 4.99 -7.29
CA GLY A 40 -10.40 5.14 -6.77
C GLY A 40 -11.29 6.01 -7.67
N LEU A 41 -10.77 7.14 -8.17
CA LEU A 41 -11.49 8.01 -9.10
C LEU A 41 -11.78 7.32 -10.44
N ILE A 42 -10.80 6.60 -11.00
CA ILE A 42 -10.99 5.82 -12.23
C ILE A 42 -12.08 4.76 -12.03
N LEU A 43 -12.09 4.10 -10.86
CA LEU A 43 -13.10 3.11 -10.53
C LEU A 43 -14.50 3.72 -10.44
N LEU A 44 -14.64 4.91 -9.84
CA LEU A 44 -15.92 5.61 -9.77
C LEU A 44 -16.45 5.93 -11.17
N VAL A 45 -15.61 6.46 -12.06
CA VAL A 45 -15.98 6.75 -13.45
C VAL A 45 -16.38 5.46 -14.19
N ALA A 46 -15.61 4.39 -14.02
CA ALA A 46 -15.91 3.09 -14.62
C ALA A 46 -17.24 2.50 -14.10
N GLY A 47 -17.49 2.64 -12.79
CA GLY A 47 -18.73 2.24 -12.12
C GLY A 47 -19.95 2.97 -12.69
N VAL A 48 -19.85 4.29 -12.93
CA VAL A 48 -20.91 5.06 -13.60
C VAL A 48 -21.16 4.54 -15.02
N GLY A 49 -20.10 4.22 -15.77
CA GLY A 49 -20.23 3.60 -17.10
C GLY A 49 -20.93 2.24 -17.06
N LEU A 50 -20.66 1.44 -16.03
CA LEU A 50 -21.30 0.15 -15.78
C LEU A 50 -22.78 0.27 -15.42
N LEU A 51 -23.14 1.24 -14.57
CA LEU A 51 -24.55 1.53 -14.24
C LEU A 51 -25.34 1.96 -15.47
N LYS A 52 -24.70 2.72 -16.38
CA LYS A 52 -25.28 3.12 -17.66
C LYS A 52 -25.25 2.02 -18.73
N LYS A 53 -24.85 0.79 -18.36
CA LYS A 53 -24.72 -0.37 -19.25
C LYS A 53 -23.87 -0.10 -20.50
N LYS A 54 -22.83 0.74 -20.39
CA LYS A 54 -21.94 1.09 -21.50
C LYS A 54 -20.75 0.14 -21.56
N LEU A 55 -20.38 -0.29 -22.77
CA LEU A 55 -19.19 -1.11 -23.03
C LEU A 55 -17.88 -0.46 -22.57
N TRP A 56 -17.81 0.88 -22.57
CA TRP A 56 -16.62 1.58 -22.10
C TRP A 56 -16.42 1.43 -20.58
N GLY A 57 -17.49 1.42 -19.78
CA GLY A 57 -17.40 1.19 -18.33
C GLY A 57 -16.83 -0.18 -18.00
N GLN A 58 -17.22 -1.22 -18.76
CA GLN A 58 -16.65 -2.55 -18.65
C GLN A 58 -15.15 -2.58 -18.95
N LYS A 59 -14.72 -1.96 -20.06
CA LYS A 59 -13.30 -1.89 -20.44
C LYS A 59 -12.47 -1.12 -19.40
N MET A 60 -12.99 -0.01 -18.89
CA MET A 60 -12.31 0.78 -17.85
C MET A 60 -12.20 0.01 -16.53
N SER A 61 -13.24 -0.70 -16.10
CA SER A 61 -13.17 -1.52 -14.87
C SER A 61 -12.21 -2.69 -15.01
N LEU A 62 -12.14 -3.32 -16.19
CA LEU A 62 -11.15 -4.37 -16.48
C LEU A 62 -9.72 -3.82 -16.43
N PHE A 63 -9.48 -2.70 -17.11
CA PHE A 63 -8.19 -2.02 -17.07
C PHE A 63 -7.80 -1.63 -15.64
N TRP A 64 -8.74 -1.05 -14.89
CA TRP A 64 -8.55 -0.67 -13.50
C TRP A 64 -8.19 -1.87 -12.61
N ALA A 65 -8.89 -2.99 -12.76
CA ALA A 65 -8.64 -4.19 -11.96
C ALA A 65 -7.23 -4.74 -12.21
N VAL A 66 -6.79 -4.80 -13.47
CA VAL A 66 -5.42 -5.21 -13.82
C VAL A 66 -4.40 -4.21 -13.29
N ALA A 67 -4.61 -2.91 -13.53
CA ALA A 67 -3.72 -1.85 -13.05
C ALA A 67 -3.57 -1.89 -11.52
N ARG A 68 -4.65 -2.14 -10.78
CA ARG A 68 -4.63 -2.23 -9.32
C ARG A 68 -3.82 -3.42 -8.81
N ILE A 69 -3.92 -4.58 -9.47
CA ILE A 69 -3.16 -5.79 -9.14
C ILE A 69 -1.66 -5.56 -9.43
N VAL A 70 -1.33 -5.02 -10.60
CA VAL A 70 0.05 -4.70 -10.98
C VAL A 70 0.64 -3.67 -10.01
N ALA A 71 -0.10 -2.60 -9.70
CA ALA A 71 0.31 -1.60 -8.72
C ALA A 71 0.57 -2.19 -7.34
N ALA A 72 -0.30 -3.08 -6.85
CA ALA A 72 -0.07 -3.78 -5.58
C ALA A 72 1.23 -4.60 -5.62
N GLY A 73 1.46 -5.36 -6.71
CA GLY A 73 2.67 -6.17 -6.87
C GLY A 73 3.93 -5.32 -6.90
N VAL A 74 3.95 -4.26 -7.70
CA VAL A 74 5.10 -3.34 -7.82
C VAL A 74 5.38 -2.66 -6.47
N MET A 75 4.36 -2.09 -5.82
CA MET A 75 4.57 -1.43 -4.53
C MET A 75 5.09 -2.40 -3.47
N THR A 76 4.56 -3.63 -3.42
CA THR A 76 5.07 -4.66 -2.51
C THR A 76 6.55 -4.95 -2.71
N VAL A 77 7.00 -5.07 -3.97
CA VAL A 77 8.40 -5.33 -4.31
C VAL A 77 9.30 -4.14 -3.96
N VAL A 78 8.86 -2.92 -4.26
CA VAL A 78 9.64 -1.70 -3.99
C VAL A 78 9.74 -1.42 -2.49
N THR A 79 8.67 -1.63 -1.72
CA THR A 79 8.67 -1.39 -0.27
C THR A 79 9.37 -2.49 0.52
N LEU A 80 9.60 -3.68 -0.06
CA LEU A 80 10.16 -4.84 0.65
C LEU A 80 11.54 -4.57 1.26
N GLY A 81 12.40 -3.84 0.55
CA GLY A 81 13.73 -3.45 1.03
C GLY A 81 13.66 -2.49 2.23
N PRO A 82 13.10 -1.29 2.06
CA PRO A 82 12.95 -0.30 3.13
C PRO A 82 12.18 -0.85 4.35
N THR A 83 11.16 -1.68 4.11
CA THR A 83 10.39 -2.32 5.19
C THR A 83 11.24 -3.30 6.01
N ARG A 84 12.14 -4.06 5.38
CA ARG A 84 13.04 -4.97 6.10
C ARG A 84 14.06 -4.19 6.93
N GLU A 85 14.67 -3.16 6.35
CA GLU A 85 15.64 -2.32 7.07
C GLU A 85 14.98 -1.61 8.27
N PHE A 86 13.77 -1.09 8.07
CA PHE A 86 12.98 -0.50 9.15
C PHE A 86 12.67 -1.53 10.26
N GLN A 87 12.26 -2.75 9.90
CA GLN A 87 11.99 -3.81 10.87
C GLN A 87 13.24 -4.25 11.65
N GLU A 88 14.39 -4.34 11.00
CA GLU A 88 15.66 -4.67 11.64
C GLU A 88 16.10 -3.60 12.64
N LYS A 89 15.95 -2.31 12.29
CA LYS A 89 16.26 -1.19 13.18
C LYS A 89 15.30 -1.09 14.37
N VAL A 90 14.00 -1.30 14.15
CA VAL A 90 12.99 -1.35 15.24
C VAL A 90 13.22 -2.55 16.17
N GLY A 91 13.69 -3.68 15.64
CA GLY A 91 14.00 -4.87 16.45
C GLY A 91 15.23 -4.73 17.36
N GLN A 92 16.03 -3.67 17.19
CA GLN A 92 17.20 -3.36 18.01
C GLN A 92 16.91 -2.30 19.08
N MET A 93 15.72 -1.68 19.09
CA MET A 93 15.33 -0.65 20.06
C MET A 93 14.87 -1.26 21.39
N ASP A 94 15.01 -0.48 22.47
CA ASP A 94 14.49 -0.85 23.79
C ASP A 94 12.97 -1.10 23.76
N GLY A 95 12.53 -2.10 24.53
CA GLY A 95 11.19 -2.70 24.41
C GLY A 95 10.00 -1.73 24.53
N GLY A 96 10.16 -0.59 25.22
CA GLY A 96 9.10 0.43 25.33
C GLY A 96 8.87 1.22 24.03
N GLN A 97 9.92 1.50 23.27
CA GLN A 97 9.79 2.15 21.96
C GLN A 97 9.36 1.15 20.89
N GLN A 98 9.83 -0.10 21.00
CA GLN A 98 9.44 -1.20 20.11
C GLN A 98 7.92 -1.43 20.12
N GLU A 99 7.26 -1.41 21.28
CA GLU A 99 5.80 -1.57 21.37
C GLU A 99 5.03 -0.42 20.72
N GLN A 100 5.46 0.83 20.91
CA GLN A 100 4.84 1.99 20.25
C GLN A 100 4.94 1.89 18.73
N PHE A 101 6.10 1.51 18.21
CA PHE A 101 6.30 1.34 16.77
C PHE A 101 5.60 0.10 16.22
N GLN A 102 5.54 -0.99 16.97
CA GLN A 102 4.73 -2.16 16.58
C GLN A 102 3.24 -1.82 16.52
N GLN A 103 2.71 -1.03 17.45
CA GLN A 103 1.32 -0.60 17.41
C GLN A 103 1.05 0.32 16.21
N MET A 104 1.99 1.22 15.88
CA MET A 104 1.88 2.09 14.70
C MET A 104 1.97 1.29 13.38
N ALA A 105 2.84 0.27 13.33
CA ALA A 105 3.00 -0.62 12.18
C ALA A 105 1.86 -1.65 12.04
N GLN A 106 1.29 -2.13 13.16
CA GLN A 106 0.13 -3.04 13.18
C GLN A 106 -1.20 -2.31 12.96
N GLY A 107 -1.25 -0.98 13.15
CA GLY A 107 -2.44 -0.16 12.92
C GLY A 107 -2.97 -0.18 11.48
N VAL A 108 -2.21 -0.76 10.54
CA VAL A 108 -2.64 -1.00 9.16
C VAL A 108 -2.75 -2.51 8.96
N GLY A 109 -3.99 -3.03 9.06
CA GLY A 109 -4.31 -4.45 8.97
C GLY A 109 -3.53 -5.21 7.90
N SER A 110 -2.52 -5.96 8.37
CA SER A 110 -1.67 -6.83 7.56
C SER A 110 -2.49 -7.94 6.90
N VAL A 111 -2.03 -8.41 5.74
CA VAL A 111 -2.48 -9.56 4.91
C VAL A 111 -3.99 -9.66 4.65
N MET A 112 -4.82 -9.74 5.68
CA MET A 112 -6.27 -9.56 5.65
C MET A 112 -6.67 -8.30 4.85
N GLY A 113 -6.03 -7.16 5.11
CA GLY A 113 -6.31 -5.93 4.36
C GLY A 113 -6.06 -6.09 2.86
N VAL A 114 -4.98 -6.79 2.49
CA VAL A 114 -4.62 -7.08 1.09
C VAL A 114 -5.61 -8.05 0.46
N VAL A 115 -6.01 -9.11 1.18
CA VAL A 115 -6.98 -10.11 0.70
C VAL A 115 -8.33 -9.44 0.45
N PHE A 116 -8.87 -8.69 1.41
CA PHE A 116 -10.15 -7.99 1.26
C PHE A 116 -10.11 -6.91 0.16
N ILE A 117 -8.99 -6.20 0.01
CA ILE A 117 -8.80 -5.22 -1.07
C ILE A 117 -8.70 -5.90 -2.44
N ALA A 118 -8.11 -7.09 -2.53
CA ALA A 118 -7.93 -7.82 -3.79
C ALA A 118 -9.20 -8.56 -4.26
N VAL A 119 -10.13 -8.88 -3.35
CA VAL A 119 -11.40 -9.56 -3.69
C VAL A 119 -12.18 -8.77 -4.75
N TYR A 120 -12.34 -7.46 -4.58
CA TYR A 120 -13.14 -6.65 -5.51
C TYR A 120 -12.57 -6.60 -6.95
N PRO A 121 -11.28 -6.29 -7.18
CA PRO A 121 -10.65 -6.41 -8.50
C PRO A 121 -10.83 -7.79 -9.15
N VAL A 122 -10.67 -8.86 -8.38
CA VAL A 122 -10.81 -10.25 -8.87
C VAL A 122 -12.25 -10.53 -9.27
N LEU A 123 -13.23 -10.10 -8.49
CA LEU A 123 -14.65 -10.22 -8.84
C LEU A 123 -14.98 -9.40 -10.10
N CYS A 124 -14.44 -8.19 -10.25
CA CYS A 124 -14.60 -7.42 -11.48
C CYS A 124 -14.05 -8.17 -12.69
N LEU A 125 -12.85 -8.76 -12.60
CA LEU A 125 -12.28 -9.59 -13.65
C LEU A 125 -13.18 -10.79 -13.98
N ILE A 126 -13.66 -11.54 -12.98
CA ILE A 126 -14.47 -12.74 -13.21
C ILE A 126 -15.84 -12.39 -13.81
N PHE A 127 -16.54 -11.40 -13.27
CA PHE A 127 -17.90 -11.08 -13.70
C PHE A 127 -17.94 -10.31 -15.00
N LEU A 128 -17.02 -9.35 -15.21
CA LEU A 128 -17.04 -8.51 -16.41
C LEU A 128 -16.46 -9.22 -17.64
N THR A 129 -15.72 -10.32 -17.49
CA THR A 129 -15.20 -11.08 -18.65
C THR A 129 -16.23 -12.06 -19.23
N LYS A 130 -17.36 -12.30 -18.55
CA LYS A 130 -18.41 -13.22 -19.05
C LYS A 130 -19.14 -12.64 -20.28
N LYS A 131 -19.25 -13.43 -21.36
CA LYS A 131 -20.01 -13.09 -22.58
C LYS A 131 -21.42 -12.55 -22.29
N LYS A 132 -22.16 -13.19 -21.37
CA LYS A 132 -23.51 -12.76 -20.95
C LYS A 132 -23.60 -11.33 -20.38
N VAL A 133 -22.49 -10.78 -19.88
CA VAL A 133 -22.43 -9.39 -19.41
C VAL A 133 -22.11 -8.48 -20.59
N LYS A 134 -21.15 -8.87 -21.43
CA LYS A 134 -20.83 -8.16 -22.68
C LYS A 134 -22.06 -7.99 -23.58
N ASP A 135 -22.91 -9.00 -23.68
CA ASP A 135 -24.10 -8.99 -24.53
C ASP A 135 -25.26 -8.11 -23.98
N ARG A 136 -25.18 -7.68 -22.71
CA ARG A 136 -26.18 -6.80 -22.06
C ARG A 136 -25.75 -5.33 -22.02
N LEU A 137 -24.53 -5.04 -22.44
CA LEU A 137 -23.99 -3.69 -22.52
C LEU A 137 -24.17 -3.22 -23.96
N VAL A 138 -24.80 -2.06 -24.12
CA VAL A 138 -25.18 -1.47 -25.42
C VAL A 138 -24.17 -0.41 -25.84
#